data_AF-A0A7R9EI29-F1
#
_entry.id   AF-A0A7R9EI29-F1
#
_cell.length_a   1.000
_cell.length_b   1.000
_cell.length_c   1.000
_cell.angle_alpha   90.00
_cell.angle_beta   90.00
_cell.angle_gamma   90.00
#
_symmetry.space_group_name_H-M   'P 1'
#
loop_
_entity.id
_entity.type
_entity.pdbx_description
1 polymer ?
#
loop_
_entity_poly.entity_id
_entity_poly.type
_entity_poly.pdbx_seq_one_letter_code
_entity_poly.pdbx_strand_id
1 'polypeptide(L)'
;YIANIVVGKLDSPGPSSPHLIASSVLEVANSSTIARVVRDSLEDAVSIREAKVATSSSTVVSDLANVKSYFGNLPGVIVSLEARDLPLIESVKIMHTIQEGVKQTPGPVASSVATKLGQVLQ
;
A
#
# COMPACT_ATOMS: atom_id res chain seq x y z
N TYR A 1 5.00 19.77 -32.10
CA TYR A 1 4.74 20.49 -30.84
C TYR A 1 5.91 20.25 -29.88
N ILE A 2 6.23 21.18 -28.98
CA ILE A 2 7.22 20.96 -27.91
C ILE A 2 6.47 21.01 -26.58
N ALA A 3 6.61 19.97 -25.77
CA ALA A 3 6.05 19.89 -24.43
C ALA A 3 7.16 20.10 -23.41
N ASN A 4 7.04 21.19 -22.65
CA ASN A 4 7.93 21.52 -21.54
C ASN A 4 7.19 21.26 -20.22
N ILE A 5 7.78 20.45 -19.35
CA ILE A 5 7.27 20.22 -18.00
C ILE A 5 8.05 21.08 -17.03
N VAL A 6 7.36 22.03 -16.43
CA VAL A 6 7.91 23.01 -15.51
C VAL A 6 7.27 22.80 -14.15
N VAL A 7 8.08 22.69 -13.11
CA VAL A 7 7.63 22.55 -11.73
C VAL A 7 8.06 23.77 -10.93
N GLY A 8 7.14 24.26 -10.12
CA GLY A 8 7.40 25.30 -9.13
C GLY A 8 6.75 24.90 -7.80
N LYS A 9 7.30 25.42 -6.72
CA LYS A 9 6.70 25.38 -5.40
C LYS A 9 5.72 26.55 -5.30
N LEU A 10 4.48 26.25 -4.92
CA LEU A 10 3.51 27.27 -4.56
C LEU A 10 3.63 27.53 -3.05
N ASP A 11 4.54 28.43 -2.67
CA ASP A 11 4.66 28.92 -1.29
C ASP A 11 3.89 30.23 -1.13
N SER A 12 3.22 30.42 0.01
CA SER A 12 2.75 31.75 0.41
C SER A 12 3.98 32.54 0.88
N PRO A 13 4.43 33.61 0.17
CA PRO A 13 3.59 34.66 -0.41
C PRO A 13 3.78 34.91 -1.92
N GLY A 14 4.36 33.98 -2.69
CA GLY A 14 4.60 34.20 -4.12
C GLY A 14 5.08 32.95 -4.88
N PRO A 15 4.96 32.95 -6.22
CA PRO A 15 5.42 31.82 -7.04
C PRO A 15 6.93 31.60 -6.85
N SER A 16 7.36 30.35 -6.66
CA SER A 16 8.79 30.04 -6.63
C SER A 16 9.43 30.21 -8.01
N SER A 17 10.77 30.12 -8.06
CA SER A 17 11.48 29.93 -9.33
C SER A 17 10.99 28.65 -10.02
N PRO A 18 10.51 28.73 -11.28
CA PRO A 18 10.14 27.56 -12.05
C PRO A 18 11.40 26.79 -12.48
N HIS A 19 11.33 25.46 -12.44
CA HIS A 19 12.39 24.57 -12.90
C HIS A 19 11.86 23.69 -14.04
N LEU A 20 12.58 23.67 -15.16
CA LEU A 20 12.29 22.77 -16.28
C LEU A 20 12.79 21.37 -15.91
N ILE A 21 11.90 20.39 -15.87
CA ILE A 21 12.24 19.00 -15.54
C ILE A 21 12.37 18.15 -16.80
N ALA A 22 11.54 18.42 -17.82
CA ALA A 22 11.60 17.68 -19.08
C ALA A 22 11.19 18.56 -20.26
N SER A 23 11.78 18.30 -21.42
CA SER A 23 11.39 18.88 -22.70
C SER A 23 11.33 17.77 -23.73
N SER A 24 10.20 17.63 -24.42
CA SER A 24 9.99 16.57 -25.41
C SER A 24 9.31 17.11 -26.66
N VAL A 25 9.70 16.56 -27.80
CA VAL A 25 9.06 16.85 -29.08
C VAL A 25 7.89 15.90 -29.26
N LEU A 26 6.70 16.45 -29.50
CA LEU A 26 5.49 15.69 -29.77
C LEU A 26 5.04 15.89 -31.20
N GLU A 27 4.72 14.78 -31.86
CA GLU A 27 4.11 14.78 -33.19
C GLU A 27 2.71 15.40 -33.15
N VAL A 28 1.93 15.10 -32.11
CA VAL A 28 0.56 15.62 -31.91
C VAL A 28 0.35 16.03 -30.46
N ALA A 29 -0.38 17.13 -30.25
CA ALA A 29 -0.78 17.62 -28.93
C ALA A 29 -2.26 17.29 -28.64
N ASN A 30 -2.52 16.08 -28.15
CA ASN A 30 -3.84 15.66 -27.70
C ASN A 30 -3.79 15.11 -26.26
N SER A 31 -4.95 14.85 -25.67
CA SER A 31 -5.07 14.43 -24.26
C SER A 31 -4.23 13.20 -23.92
N SER A 32 -4.15 12.20 -24.80
CA SER A 32 -3.38 10.97 -24.54
C SER A 32 -1.88 11.22 -24.61
N THR A 33 -1.42 12.01 -25.57
CA THR A 33 0.01 12.31 -25.76
C THR A 33 0.53 13.19 -24.63
N ILE A 34 -0.27 14.16 -24.17
CA ILE A 34 0.08 15.00 -23.01
C ILE A 34 0.15 14.15 -21.72
N ALA A 35 -0.85 13.28 -21.49
CA ALA A 35 -0.86 12.42 -20.31
C ALA A 35 0.33 11.45 -20.27
N ARG A 36 0.77 10.95 -21.43
CA ARG A 36 1.97 10.11 -21.55
C ARG A 36 3.23 10.88 -21.15
N VAL A 37 3.44 12.06 -21.71
CA VAL A 37 4.63 12.89 -21.44
C VAL A 37 4.74 13.26 -19.96
N VAL A 38 3.62 13.58 -19.31
CA VAL A 38 3.60 13.85 -17.86
C VAL A 38 3.98 12.61 -17.07
N ARG A 39 3.42 11.44 -17.41
CA ARG A 39 3.73 10.18 -16.73
C ARG A 39 5.21 9.84 -16.85
N ASP A 40 5.73 9.82 -18.08
CA ASP A 40 7.11 9.41 -18.36
C ASP A 40 8.11 10.36 -17.65
N SER A 41 7.85 11.67 -17.69
CA SER A 41 8.71 12.66 -17.03
C SER A 41 8.66 12.61 -15.50
N LEU A 42 7.57 12.08 -14.93
CA LEU A 42 7.46 11.83 -13.50
C LEU A 42 8.08 10.50 -13.10
N GLU A 43 8.10 9.48 -13.97
CA GLU A 43 8.83 8.23 -13.70
C GLU A 43 10.35 8.44 -13.62
N ASP A 44 10.89 9.40 -14.39
CA ASP A 44 12.30 9.81 -14.30
C ASP A 44 12.62 10.60 -13.02
N ALA A 45 11.61 11.07 -12.29
CA ALA A 45 11.83 11.81 -11.04
C ALA A 45 12.41 10.87 -9.97
N VAL A 46 13.60 11.21 -9.49
CA VAL A 46 14.33 10.44 -8.46
C VAL A 46 13.46 10.17 -7.23
N SER A 47 12.67 11.16 -6.80
CA SER A 47 11.75 11.04 -5.66
C SER A 47 10.64 10.00 -5.88
N ILE A 48 10.10 9.90 -7.09
CA ILE A 48 9.06 8.90 -7.43
C ILE A 48 9.69 7.51 -7.51
N ARG A 49 10.88 7.40 -8.09
CA ARG A 49 11.64 6.15 -8.12
C ARG A 49 11.97 5.67 -6.71
N GLU A 50 12.47 6.56 -5.85
CA GLU A 50 12.81 6.24 -4.46
C GLU A 50 11.57 5.85 -3.64
N ALA A 51 10.46 6.57 -3.81
CA ALA A 51 9.19 6.18 -3.18
C ALA A 51 8.68 4.82 -3.66
N LYS A 52 8.83 4.51 -4.96
CA LYS A 52 8.47 3.21 -5.53
C LYS A 52 9.35 2.09 -4.98
N VAL A 53 10.65 2.33 -4.82
CA VAL A 53 11.57 1.38 -4.19
C VAL A 53 11.25 1.17 -2.72
N ALA A 54 11.00 2.25 -1.97
CA ALA A 54 10.63 2.18 -0.56
C ALA A 54 9.32 1.40 -0.34
N THR A 55 8.30 1.66 -1.17
CA THR A 55 7.00 0.96 -1.12
C THR A 55 7.05 -0.47 -1.66
N SER A 56 8.01 -0.79 -2.53
CA SER A 56 8.24 -2.16 -3.03
C SER A 56 9.17 -2.97 -2.14
N SER A 57 9.69 -2.39 -1.05
CA SER A 57 10.51 -3.13 -0.10
C SER A 57 9.66 -4.21 0.59
N SER A 58 10.21 -5.42 0.69
CA SER A 58 9.49 -6.56 1.30
C SER A 58 9.15 -6.33 2.77
N THR A 59 9.91 -5.48 3.46
CA THR A 59 9.64 -5.05 4.84
C THR A 59 8.36 -4.22 4.91
N VAL A 60 8.22 -3.17 4.09
CA VAL A 60 7.01 -2.32 4.09
C VAL A 60 5.77 -3.11 3.67
N VAL A 61 5.90 -4.01 2.69
CA VAL A 61 4.78 -4.88 2.28
C VAL A 61 4.37 -5.82 3.41
N SER A 62 5.35 -6.44 4.09
CA SER A 62 5.07 -7.34 5.22
C SER A 62 4.49 -6.58 6.42
N ASP A 63 5.00 -5.39 6.72
CA ASP A 63 4.51 -4.54 7.81
C ASP A 63 3.08 -4.05 7.52
N LEU A 64 2.76 -3.69 6.28
CA LEU A 64 1.40 -3.32 5.89
C LEU A 64 0.44 -4.51 5.94
N ALA A 65 0.89 -5.70 5.51
CA ALA A 65 0.12 -6.93 5.62
C ALA A 65 -0.15 -7.29 7.10
N ASN A 66 0.86 -7.12 7.96
CA ASN A 66 0.72 -7.25 9.41
C ASN A 66 -0.30 -6.25 9.95
N VAL A 67 -0.20 -4.96 9.62
CA VAL A 67 -1.17 -3.94 10.07
C VAL A 67 -2.59 -4.31 9.66
N LYS A 68 -2.79 -4.73 8.40
CA LYS A 68 -4.10 -5.16 7.90
C LYS A 68 -4.64 -6.37 8.66
N SER A 69 -3.81 -7.37 8.90
CA SER A 69 -4.19 -8.60 9.59
C SER A 69 -4.49 -8.35 11.08
N TYR A 70 -3.60 -7.63 11.77
CA TYR A 70 -3.67 -7.37 13.22
C TYR A 70 -4.70 -6.31 13.62
N PHE A 71 -4.83 -5.21 12.88
CA PHE A 71 -5.72 -4.11 13.26
C PHE A 71 -7.04 -4.11 12.47
N GLY A 72 -7.06 -4.70 11.27
CA GLY A 72 -8.26 -4.75 10.43
C GLY A 72 -9.19 -5.91 10.75
N ASN A 73 -8.64 -7.10 11.01
CA ASN A 73 -9.43 -8.33 11.07
C ASN A 73 -9.52 -8.94 12.47
N LEU A 74 -8.40 -8.97 13.20
CA LEU A 74 -8.35 -9.64 14.51
C LEU A 74 -9.32 -9.04 15.55
N PRO A 75 -9.43 -7.69 15.70
CA PRO A 75 -10.30 -7.11 16.71
C PRO A 75 -11.79 -7.35 16.42
N GLY A 76 -12.21 -7.23 15.17
CA GLY A 76 -13.60 -7.47 14.77
C GLY A 76 -14.02 -8.92 14.96
N VAL A 77 -13.10 -9.87 14.74
CA VAL A 77 -13.35 -11.28 15.01
C VAL A 77 -13.40 -11.59 16.51
N ILE A 78 -12.50 -11.01 17.32
CA ILE A 78 -12.56 -11.15 18.79
C ILE A 78 -13.93 -10.69 19.31
N VAL A 79 -14.39 -9.52 18.88
CA VAL A 79 -15.71 -8.99 19.25
C VAL A 79 -16.85 -9.93 18.80
N SER A 80 -16.72 -10.52 17.61
CA SER A 80 -17.73 -11.46 17.08
C SER A 80 -17.76 -12.79 17.84
N LEU A 81 -16.59 -13.28 18.29
CA LEU A 81 -16.48 -14.50 19.11
C LEU A 81 -16.91 -14.27 20.57
N GLU A 82 -16.79 -13.04 21.08
CA GLU A 82 -17.27 -12.64 22.42
C GLU A 82 -18.80 -12.45 22.47
N ALA A 83 -19.45 -12.26 21.32
CA ALA A 83 -20.90 -12.15 21.24
C ALA A 83 -21.58 -13.50 21.59
N ARG A 84 -22.36 -13.51 22.67
CA ARG A 84 -23.07 -14.71 23.16
C ARG A 84 -24.32 -14.97 22.33
N ASP A 85 -24.15 -15.52 21.12
CA ASP A 85 -25.20 -16.22 20.32
C ASP A 85 -24.63 -16.82 19.01
N LEU A 86 -23.31 -16.92 18.86
CA LEU A 86 -22.72 -17.44 17.63
C LEU A 86 -22.82 -18.98 17.58
N PRO A 87 -23.45 -19.57 16.54
CA PRO A 87 -23.44 -21.02 16.36
C PRO A 87 -22.01 -21.54 16.25
N LEU A 88 -21.73 -22.68 16.91
CA LEU A 88 -20.38 -23.26 16.97
C LEU A 88 -19.76 -23.46 15.56
N ILE A 89 -20.58 -23.82 14.58
CA ILE A 89 -20.17 -23.97 13.16
C ILE A 89 -19.61 -22.66 12.57
N GLU A 90 -20.21 -21.52 12.89
CA GLU A 90 -19.75 -20.20 12.44
C GLU A 90 -18.48 -19.79 13.20
N SER A 91 -18.39 -20.08 14.51
CA SER A 91 -17.19 -19.79 15.30
C SER A 91 -15.97 -20.56 14.78
N VAL A 92 -16.16 -21.83 14.41
CA VAL A 92 -15.10 -22.68 13.84
C VAL A 92 -14.68 -22.18 12.45
N LYS A 93 -15.63 -21.76 11.62
CA LYS A 93 -15.36 -21.21 10.28
C LYS A 93 -14.57 -19.90 10.35
N ILE A 94 -14.93 -19.03 11.29
CA ILE A 94 -14.22 -17.79 11.57
C ILE A 94 -12.77 -18.09 12.01
N MET A 95 -12.59 -19.06 12.90
CA MET A 95 -11.26 -19.46 13.37
C MET A 95 -10.38 -20.02 12.24
N HIS A 96 -10.95 -20.84 11.36
CA HIS A 96 -10.23 -21.36 10.18
C HIS A 96 -9.83 -20.24 9.22
N THR A 97 -10.69 -19.22 9.06
CA THR A 97 -10.38 -18.05 8.23
C THR A 97 -9.19 -17.26 8.78
N ILE A 98 -9.09 -17.12 10.11
CA ILE A 98 -7.93 -16.51 10.77
C ILE A 98 -6.67 -17.35 10.59
N GLN A 99 -6.74 -18.67 10.81
CA GLN A 99 -5.59 -19.55 10.64
C GLN A 99 -5.00 -19.44 9.23
N GLU A 100 -5.85 -19.42 8.20
CA GLU A 100 -5.41 -19.25 6.81
C GLU A 100 -4.83 -17.85 6.56
N GLY A 101 -5.44 -16.79 7.10
CA GLY A 101 -4.92 -15.42 6.98
C GLY A 101 -3.55 -15.23 7.65
N VAL A 102 -3.34 -15.86 8.81
CA VAL A 102 -2.06 -15.81 9.54
C VAL A 102 -0.97 -16.61 8.80
N LYS A 103 -1.30 -17.77 8.21
CA LYS A 103 -0.36 -18.55 7.38
C LYS A 103 0.12 -17.77 6.14
N GLN A 104 -0.74 -16.93 5.58
CA GLN A 104 -0.45 -16.12 4.40
C GLN A 104 0.34 -14.84 4.72
N THR A 105 0.57 -14.53 6.00
CA THR A 105 1.28 -13.31 6.40
C THR A 105 2.76 -13.63 6.69
N PRO A 106 3.71 -13.16 5.87
CA PRO A 106 5.14 -13.38 6.11
C PRO A 106 5.67 -12.44 7.22
N GLY A 107 6.55 -12.97 8.08
CA GLY A 107 7.32 -12.18 9.04
C GLY A 107 7.48 -12.83 10.42
N PRO A 108 8.49 -12.41 11.21
CA PRO A 108 8.81 -13.01 12.51
C PRO A 108 7.67 -12.84 13.55
N VAL A 109 6.94 -11.73 13.48
CA VAL A 109 5.77 -11.46 14.33
C VAL A 109 4.61 -12.37 13.95
N ALA A 110 4.34 -12.54 12.64
CA ALA A 110 3.32 -13.47 12.15
C ALA A 110 3.62 -14.92 12.55
N SER A 111 4.89 -15.35 12.50
CA SER A 111 5.29 -16.68 13.01
C SER A 111 5.00 -16.84 14.50
N SER A 112 5.30 -15.82 15.31
CA SER A 112 5.05 -15.86 16.76
C SER A 112 3.55 -15.96 17.07
N VAL A 113 2.71 -15.24 16.32
CA VAL A 113 1.24 -15.29 16.46
C VAL A 113 0.68 -16.61 15.94
N ALA A 114 1.20 -17.15 14.84
CA ALA A 114 0.83 -18.47 14.34
C ALA A 114 1.11 -19.56 15.37
N THR A 115 2.29 -19.53 16.01
CA THR A 115 2.66 -20.45 17.08
C THR A 115 1.73 -20.31 18.28
N LYS A 116 1.45 -19.08 18.72
CA LYS A 116 0.53 -18.82 19.84
C LYS A 116 -0.88 -19.33 19.53
N LEU A 117 -1.38 -19.09 18.31
CA LEU A 117 -2.70 -19.53 17.86
C LEU A 117 -2.78 -21.07 17.82
N GLY A 118 -1.73 -21.74 17.34
CA GLY A 118 -1.64 -23.21 17.35
C GLY A 118 -1.65 -23.80 18.77
N GLN A 119 -0.96 -23.16 19.72
CA GLN A 119 -0.93 -23.59 21.12
C GLN A 119 -2.28 -23.44 21.83
N VAL A 120 -3.10 -22.46 21.44
CA VAL A 120 -4.41 -22.22 22.06
C VAL A 120 -5.50 -23.14 21.47
N LEU A 121 -5.28 -23.68 20.26
CA LEU A 121 -6.21 -24.57 19.57
C LEU A 121 -5.94 -26.07 19.79
N GLN A 122 -4.86 -26.41 20.52
CA GLN A 122 -4.56 -27.77 21.01
C GLN A 122 -5.14 -27.97 22.40
#